data_AF-A0A1Y4GSD9-F1
#
_entry.id   AF-A0A1Y4GSD9-F1
#
_cell.length_a   1.000
_cell.length_b   1.000
_cell.length_c   1.000
_cell.angle_alpha   90.00
_cell.angle_beta   90.00
_cell.angle_gamma   90.00
#
_symmetry.space_group_name_H-M   'P 1'
#
loop_
_entity.id
_entity.type
_entity.pdbx_description
1 polymer ?
#
loop_
_entity_poly.entity_id
_entity_poly.type
_entity_poly.pdbx_seq_one_letter_code
_entity_poly.pdbx_strand_id
1 'polypeptide(L)'
;MTDNQLIQSLIDRDERITQQFFFQNCRPLFKKVISLVFSYPVDYDEFVNEFYLYLMENEACRLKQFQGRSSIYQWLKTVAIRYFIHKRDCLIDMEPQETLLDKTPVDETVDEEKRLTSRLDLEYLLARMTNKRQVYVIRELVLHDAEPREVALALQVTVDNLYNIKKRAIEALTKIAINEAEKYEKRSDR
;
A
#
# COMPACT_ATOMS: atom_id res chain seq x y z
N MET A 1 14.92 23.57 -5.66
CA MET A 1 15.23 22.18 -6.06
C MET A 1 13.95 21.58 -6.60
N THR A 2 14.00 20.96 -7.78
CA THR A 2 12.83 20.27 -8.38
C THR A 2 12.73 18.84 -7.86
N ASP A 3 11.54 18.23 -7.97
CA ASP A 3 11.33 16.83 -7.55
C ASP A 3 12.28 15.86 -8.27
N ASN A 4 12.61 16.10 -9.54
CA ASN A 4 13.56 15.28 -10.29
C ASN A 4 14.99 15.45 -9.79
N GLN A 5 15.42 16.68 -9.45
CA GLN A 5 16.74 16.92 -8.85
C GLN A 5 16.86 16.26 -7.48
N LEU A 6 15.77 16.30 -6.71
CA LEU A 6 15.70 15.66 -5.40
C LEU A 6 15.78 14.13 -5.52
N ILE A 7 15.03 13.51 -6.43
CA ILE A 7 15.14 12.07 -6.71
C ILE A 7 16.56 11.68 -7.11
N GLN A 8 17.20 12.46 -7.98
CA GLN A 8 18.58 12.19 -8.38
C GLN A 8 19.53 12.26 -7.18
N SER A 9 19.38 13.29 -6.33
CA SER A 9 20.19 13.44 -5.11
C SER A 9 19.99 12.27 -4.13
N LEU A 10 18.77 11.73 -4.05
CA LEU A 10 18.47 10.52 -3.25
C LEU A 10 19.13 9.28 -3.86
N ILE A 11 19.07 9.10 -5.18
CA ILE A 11 19.73 7.98 -5.90
C ILE A 11 21.25 8.04 -5.70
N ASP A 12 21.83 9.23 -5.75
CA ASP A 12 23.26 9.49 -5.54
C ASP A 12 23.68 9.36 -4.06
N ARG A 13 22.72 9.11 -3.16
CA ARG A 13 22.92 8.95 -1.71
C ARG A 13 23.59 10.16 -1.07
N ASP A 14 23.25 11.38 -1.52
CA ASP A 14 23.69 12.60 -0.86
C ASP A 14 23.15 12.60 0.58
N GLU A 15 24.05 12.45 1.55
CA GLU A 15 23.71 12.29 2.97
C GLU A 15 22.92 13.48 3.50
N ARG A 16 23.31 14.71 3.13
CA ARG A 16 22.69 15.94 3.63
C ARG A 16 21.28 16.07 3.10
N ILE A 17 21.11 15.84 1.80
CA ILE A 17 19.79 15.92 1.16
C ILE A 17 18.90 14.79 1.66
N THR A 18 19.42 13.58 1.79
CA THR A 18 18.69 12.39 2.28
C THR A 18 18.19 12.61 3.70
N GLN A 19 19.07 13.03 4.62
CA GLN A 19 18.68 13.29 6.01
C GLN A 19 17.66 14.42 6.11
N GLN A 20 17.92 15.55 5.45
CA GLN A 20 17.01 16.69 5.47
C GLN A 20 15.63 16.30 4.93
N PHE A 21 15.61 15.58 3.81
CA PHE A 21 14.37 15.20 3.16
C PHE A 21 13.53 14.26 4.02
N PHE A 22 14.10 13.15 4.50
CA PHE A 22 13.34 12.16 5.25
C PHE A 22 13.02 12.57 6.69
N PHE A 23 13.95 13.23 7.39
CA PHE A 23 13.78 13.54 8.83
C PHE A 23 13.18 14.92 9.09
N GLN A 24 13.17 15.83 8.11
CA GLN A 24 12.55 17.16 8.25
C GLN A 24 11.34 17.30 7.32
N ASN A 25 11.55 17.20 6.01
CA ASN A 25 10.51 17.56 5.03
C ASN A 25 9.36 16.53 5.01
N CYS A 26 9.67 15.25 5.06
CA CYS A 26 8.69 14.16 5.03
C CYS A 26 8.07 13.86 6.39
N ARG A 27 8.58 14.43 7.49
CA ARG A 27 8.12 14.12 8.86
C ARG A 27 6.60 14.22 9.08
N PRO A 28 5.92 15.31 8.69
CA PRO A 28 4.46 15.38 8.86
C PRO A 28 3.71 14.38 7.97
N LEU A 29 4.27 14.04 6.79
CA LEU A 29 3.69 13.05 5.90
C LEU A 29 3.80 11.65 6.49
N PHE A 30 5.00 11.26 6.91
CA PHE A 30 5.29 9.94 7.44
C PHE A 30 4.61 9.69 8.78
N LYS A 31 4.49 10.70 9.65
CA LYS A 31 3.64 10.56 10.85
C LYS A 31 2.20 10.19 10.53
N LYS A 32 1.62 10.77 9.46
CA LYS A 32 0.27 10.41 9.00
C LYS A 32 0.21 9.01 8.39
N VAL A 33 1.27 8.58 7.69
CA VAL A 33 1.37 7.21 7.16
C VAL A 33 1.46 6.21 8.32
N ILE A 34 2.30 6.48 9.32
CA ILE A 34 2.45 5.64 10.51
C ILE A 34 1.10 5.46 11.21
N SER A 35 0.39 6.56 11.51
CA SER A 35 -0.93 6.50 12.17
C SER A 35 -2.01 5.80 11.34
N LEU A 36 -1.82 5.70 10.02
CA LEU A 36 -2.76 5.04 9.12
C LEU A 36 -2.50 3.54 9.03
N VAL A 37 -1.22 3.13 9.06
CA VAL A 37 -0.82 1.75 8.79
C VAL A 37 -0.68 0.93 10.07
N PHE A 38 -0.20 1.54 11.16
CA PHE A 38 0.06 0.88 12.43
C PHE A 38 -0.94 1.30 13.50
N SER A 39 -1.47 0.32 14.24
CA SER A 39 -2.34 0.54 15.40
C SER A 39 -1.56 0.80 16.70
N TYR A 40 -0.23 0.61 16.68
CA TYR A 40 0.68 0.78 17.81
C TYR A 40 1.70 1.90 17.57
N PRO A 41 2.32 2.46 18.62
CA PRO A 41 3.37 3.46 18.46
C PRO A 41 4.58 2.85 17.74
N VAL A 42 5.00 3.48 16.65
CA VAL A 42 6.20 3.11 15.88
C VAL A 42 7.26 4.20 16.05
N ASP A 43 8.50 3.80 16.30
CA ASP A 43 9.62 4.72 16.32
C ASP A 43 9.82 5.33 14.92
N TYR A 44 9.98 6.66 14.88
CA TYR A 44 10.06 7.36 13.60
C TYR A 44 11.33 7.03 12.83
N ASP A 45 12.44 6.84 13.54
CA ASP A 45 13.75 6.60 12.93
C ASP A 45 13.80 5.17 12.39
N GLU A 46 13.23 4.20 13.11
CA GLU A 46 13.04 2.83 12.63
C GLU A 46 12.18 2.78 11.36
N PHE A 47 11.03 3.47 11.35
CA PHE A 47 10.17 3.58 10.17
C PHE A 47 10.94 4.15 8.96
N VAL A 48 11.68 5.24 9.17
CA VAL A 48 12.43 5.90 8.08
C VAL A 48 13.56 5.01 7.58
N ASN A 49 14.32 4.39 8.47
CA ASN A 49 15.45 3.52 8.10
C ASN A 49 14.96 2.32 7.29
N GLU A 50 13.88 1.68 7.73
CA GLU A 50 13.28 0.57 7.01
C GLU A 50 12.77 1.00 5.64
N PHE A 51 12.03 2.10 5.58
CA PHE A 51 11.51 2.62 4.31
C PHE A 51 12.64 3.03 3.36
N TYR A 52 13.73 3.58 3.89
CA TYR A 52 14.91 3.95 3.12
C TYR A 52 15.58 2.70 2.51
N LEU A 53 15.77 1.63 3.30
CA LEU A 53 16.32 0.36 2.80
C LEU A 53 15.45 -0.20 1.67
N TYR A 54 14.13 -0.16 1.85
CA TYR A 54 13.19 -0.53 0.80
C TYR A 54 13.37 0.35 -0.45
N LEU A 55 13.46 1.66 -0.33
CA LEU A 55 13.65 2.54 -1.50
C LEU A 55 14.98 2.29 -2.24
N MET A 56 16.03 1.91 -1.52
CA MET A 56 17.39 1.71 -2.04
C MET A 56 17.67 0.29 -2.56
N GLU A 57 16.76 -0.66 -2.31
CA GLU A 57 16.84 -2.02 -2.82
C GLU A 57 17.01 -2.04 -4.34
N ASN A 58 17.76 -3.02 -4.87
CA ASN A 58 18.02 -3.19 -6.30
C ASN A 58 18.51 -1.91 -6.98
N GLU A 59 19.54 -1.27 -6.42
CA GLU A 59 20.13 -0.03 -6.93
C GLU A 59 19.12 1.12 -7.09
N ALA A 60 18.28 1.31 -6.07
CA ALA A 60 17.26 2.33 -6.05
C ALA A 60 16.29 2.27 -7.25
N CYS A 61 15.97 1.05 -7.73
CA CYS A 61 15.10 0.86 -8.89
C CYS A 61 13.73 1.53 -8.72
N ARG A 62 13.22 1.57 -7.48
CA ARG A 62 11.95 2.22 -7.13
C ARG A 62 12.03 3.73 -7.32
N LEU A 63 13.10 4.38 -6.88
CA LEU A 63 13.32 5.82 -7.09
C LEU A 63 13.43 6.15 -8.59
N LYS A 64 14.11 5.30 -9.37
CA LYS A 64 14.22 5.45 -10.83
C LYS A 64 12.89 5.34 -11.58
N GLN A 65 11.86 4.73 -10.98
CA GLN A 65 10.52 4.65 -11.55
C GLN A 65 9.71 5.94 -11.40
N PHE A 66 10.20 6.94 -10.65
CA PHE A 66 9.50 8.21 -10.52
C PHE A 66 9.50 8.99 -11.86
N GLN A 67 8.31 9.16 -12.43
CA GLN A 67 8.11 9.83 -13.74
C GLN A 67 7.68 11.29 -13.62
N GLY A 68 7.61 11.87 -12.42
CA GLY A 68 7.17 13.26 -12.23
C GLY A 68 5.69 13.53 -12.54
N ARG A 69 4.84 12.49 -12.64
CA ARG A 69 3.39 12.63 -12.89
C ARG A 69 2.62 13.18 -11.67
N SER A 70 3.25 13.18 -10.50
CA SER A 70 2.76 13.75 -9.25
C SER A 70 3.93 14.36 -8.49
N SER A 71 3.66 15.05 -7.38
CA SER A 71 4.75 15.43 -6.47
C SER A 71 5.44 14.19 -5.89
N ILE A 72 6.71 14.33 -5.55
CA ILE A 72 7.49 13.30 -4.86
C ILE A 72 6.84 12.88 -3.53
N TYR A 73 6.21 13.82 -2.83
CA TYR A 73 5.49 13.57 -1.57
C TYR A 73 4.27 12.65 -1.78
N GLN A 74 3.47 12.91 -2.83
CA GLN A 74 2.31 12.09 -3.15
C GLN A 74 2.73 10.67 -3.56
N TRP A 75 3.83 10.58 -4.33
CA TRP A 75 4.39 9.31 -4.74
C TRP A 75 4.94 8.53 -3.54
N LEU A 76 5.78 9.14 -2.69
CA LEU A 76 6.30 8.53 -1.47
C LEU A 76 5.20 8.07 -0.52
N LYS A 77 4.15 8.88 -0.34
CA LYS A 77 2.99 8.49 0.45
C LYS A 77 2.41 7.16 -0.03
N THR A 78 2.21 7.04 -1.34
CA THR A 78 1.62 5.85 -1.96
C THR A 78 2.55 4.64 -1.82
N VAL A 79 3.84 4.84 -2.06
CA VAL A 79 4.86 3.78 -1.96
C VAL A 79 5.02 3.29 -0.51
N ALA A 80 5.08 4.21 0.46
CA ALA A 80 5.18 3.88 1.88
C ALA A 80 3.96 3.11 2.39
N ILE A 81 2.74 3.61 2.12
CA ILE A 81 1.50 2.96 2.56
C ILE A 81 1.43 1.53 2.02
N ARG A 82 1.72 1.32 0.72
CA ARG A 82 1.70 -0.02 0.12
C ARG A 82 2.71 -0.96 0.77
N TYR A 83 3.96 -0.50 0.89
CA TYR A 83 5.04 -1.29 1.48
C TYR A 83 4.71 -1.76 2.91
N PHE A 84 4.32 -0.84 3.79
CA PHE A 84 4.10 -1.17 5.18
C PHE A 84 2.79 -1.94 5.43
N ILE A 85 1.75 -1.73 4.61
CA ILE A 85 0.55 -2.60 4.65
C ILE A 85 0.92 -4.02 4.24
N HIS A 86 1.61 -4.19 3.10
CA HIS A 86 2.02 -5.51 2.63
C HIS A 86 2.91 -6.23 3.64
N LYS A 87 3.92 -5.54 4.18
CA LYS A 87 4.82 -6.12 5.18
C LYS A 87 4.05 -6.57 6.42
N ARG A 88 3.14 -5.74 6.92
CA ARG A 88 2.27 -6.09 8.05
C ARG A 88 1.42 -7.32 7.74
N ASP A 89 0.82 -7.38 6.56
CA ASP A 89 -0.06 -8.49 6.18
C ASP A 89 0.74 -9.80 5.97
N CYS A 90 1.96 -9.74 5.46
CA CYS A 90 2.87 -10.88 5.38
C CYS A 90 3.38 -11.36 6.75
N LEU A 91 3.55 -10.46 7.72
CA LEU A 91 3.89 -10.81 9.10
C LEU A 91 2.72 -11.48 9.85
N ILE A 92 1.48 -11.29 9.41
CA ILE A 92 0.29 -11.95 9.98
C ILE A 92 0.09 -13.34 9.34
N ASP A 93 0.37 -13.49 8.05
CA ASP A 93 0.28 -14.79 7.36
C ASP A 93 1.41 -15.77 7.81
N MET A 94 2.41 -15.29 8.55
CA MET A 94 3.40 -16.11 9.27
C MET A 94 3.14 -16.00 10.78
N GLU A 95 2.39 -16.94 11.37
CA GLU A 95 2.22 -17.02 12.83
C GLU A 95 3.57 -16.96 13.58
N PRO A 96 3.57 -16.38 14.79
CA PRO A 96 4.61 -15.48 15.25
C PRO A 96 5.83 -16.21 15.79
N GLN A 97 7.02 -15.90 15.26
CA GLN A 97 8.24 -16.11 16.03
C GLN A 97 8.40 -14.97 17.03
N GLU A 98 8.11 -15.31 18.27
CA GLU A 98 8.42 -14.61 19.51
C GLU A 98 9.67 -13.71 19.40
N THR A 99 9.48 -12.40 19.27
CA THR A 99 10.50 -11.44 19.70
C THR A 99 10.14 -10.98 21.09
N LEU A 100 10.81 -11.63 22.06
CA LEU A 100 10.90 -11.26 23.47
C LEU A 100 11.15 -9.76 23.66
N LEU A 101 10.11 -8.98 23.92
CA LEU A 101 10.23 -7.72 24.65
C LEU A 101 9.08 -7.59 25.67
N ASP A 102 9.51 -7.24 26.87
CA ASP A 102 8.86 -7.35 28.17
C ASP A 102 7.64 -6.41 28.34
N LYS A 103 6.50 -7.00 28.74
CA LYS A 103 5.36 -6.47 29.52
C LYS A 103 4.49 -5.32 28.95
N THR A 104 3.28 -5.65 28.51
CA THR A 104 2.02 -5.54 29.31
C THR A 104 0.85 -6.17 28.53
N PRO A 105 -0.12 -6.83 29.18
CA PRO A 105 -1.23 -7.49 28.48
C PRO A 105 -2.31 -6.46 28.17
N VAL A 106 -2.46 -6.09 26.90
CA VAL A 106 -3.65 -5.36 26.43
C VAL A 106 -4.16 -6.00 25.15
N ASP A 107 -5.11 -6.90 25.35
CA ASP A 107 -6.25 -7.18 24.46
C ASP A 107 -5.93 -7.47 22.98
N GLU A 108 -5.31 -8.63 22.74
CA GLU A 108 -4.93 -9.12 21.41
C GLU A 108 -6.10 -9.71 20.59
N THR A 109 -7.33 -9.77 21.13
CA THR A 109 -8.43 -10.47 20.43
C THR A 109 -9.25 -9.61 19.46
N VAL A 110 -9.06 -8.29 19.45
CA VAL A 110 -9.97 -7.38 18.70
C VAL A 110 -9.43 -6.97 17.31
N ASP A 111 -8.11 -6.99 17.07
CA ASP A 111 -7.51 -6.42 15.84
C ASP A 111 -7.31 -7.44 14.70
N GLU A 112 -7.15 -8.74 15.01
CA GLU A 112 -7.11 -9.80 14.00
C GLU A 112 -8.47 -9.99 13.31
N GLU A 113 -9.55 -9.99 14.10
CA GLU A 113 -10.92 -10.10 13.58
C GLU A 113 -11.22 -8.98 12.58
N LYS A 114 -10.73 -7.77 12.81
CA LYS A 114 -10.96 -6.58 11.96
C LYS A 114 -10.20 -6.63 10.62
N ARG A 115 -9.00 -7.22 10.61
CA ARG A 115 -8.19 -7.40 9.38
C ARG A 115 -8.68 -8.59 8.56
N LEU A 116 -9.02 -9.69 9.22
CA LEU A 116 -9.65 -10.85 8.59
C LEU A 116 -11.00 -10.47 7.98
N THR A 117 -11.85 -9.72 8.70
CA THR A 117 -13.10 -9.20 8.13
C THR A 117 -12.87 -8.27 6.94
N SER A 118 -11.86 -7.40 6.97
CA SER A 118 -11.54 -6.52 5.82
C SER A 118 -11.08 -7.27 4.56
N ARG A 119 -10.26 -8.34 4.71
CA ARG A 119 -9.85 -9.21 3.59
C ARG A 119 -11.03 -10.05 3.08
N LEU A 120 -11.83 -10.61 3.98
CA LEU A 120 -13.04 -11.39 3.66
C LEU A 120 -14.08 -10.53 2.92
N ASP A 121 -14.26 -9.28 3.34
CA ASP A 121 -15.16 -8.33 2.69
C ASP A 121 -14.69 -8.00 1.27
N LEU A 122 -13.39 -7.86 1.04
CA LEU A 122 -12.87 -7.59 -0.30
C LEU A 122 -13.09 -8.79 -1.24
N GLU A 123 -12.83 -10.00 -0.77
CA GLU A 123 -13.06 -11.23 -1.52
C GLU A 123 -14.55 -11.43 -1.84
N TYR A 124 -15.42 -11.12 -0.88
CA TYR A 124 -16.87 -11.13 -1.08
C TYR A 124 -17.31 -10.13 -2.16
N LEU A 125 -16.77 -8.92 -2.15
CA LEU A 125 -17.07 -7.89 -3.15
C LEU A 125 -16.54 -8.28 -4.54
N LEU A 126 -15.32 -8.83 -4.61
CA LEU A 126 -14.71 -9.30 -5.86
C LEU A 126 -15.48 -10.48 -6.48
N ALA A 127 -16.01 -11.39 -5.67
CA ALA A 127 -16.82 -12.52 -6.14
C ALA A 127 -18.06 -12.07 -6.93
N ARG A 128 -18.60 -10.89 -6.60
CA ARG A 128 -19.80 -10.29 -7.19
C ARG A 128 -19.53 -9.49 -8.45
N MET A 129 -18.26 -9.25 -8.78
CA MET A 129 -17.90 -8.65 -10.07
C MET A 129 -18.13 -9.67 -11.19
N THR A 130 -18.89 -9.26 -12.21
CA THR A 130 -19.17 -10.07 -13.40
C THR A 130 -17.94 -10.24 -14.29
N ASN A 131 -17.08 -9.22 -14.35
CA ASN A 131 -15.90 -9.23 -15.21
C ASN A 131 -14.70 -9.87 -14.50
N LYS A 132 -14.48 -11.17 -14.77
CA LYS A 132 -13.36 -11.93 -14.18
C LYS A 132 -11.98 -11.38 -14.53
N ARG A 133 -11.85 -10.74 -15.69
CA ARG A 133 -10.61 -10.08 -16.09
C ARG A 133 -10.31 -8.86 -15.21
N GLN A 134 -11.33 -8.09 -14.84
CA GLN A 134 -11.17 -6.96 -13.90
C GLN A 134 -10.82 -7.45 -12.49
N VAL A 135 -11.45 -8.54 -12.04
CA VAL A 135 -11.13 -9.19 -10.76
C VAL A 135 -9.66 -9.63 -10.74
N TYR A 136 -9.20 -10.30 -11.80
CA TYR A 136 -7.81 -10.72 -11.92
C TYR A 136 -6.85 -9.52 -11.85
N VAL A 137 -7.14 -8.44 -12.57
CA VAL A 137 -6.31 -7.22 -12.51
C VAL A 137 -6.29 -6.61 -11.10
N ILE A 138 -7.40 -6.63 -10.36
CA ILE A 138 -7.41 -6.15 -8.97
C ILE A 138 -6.60 -7.09 -8.07
N ARG A 139 -6.80 -8.40 -8.17
CA ARG A 139 -6.02 -9.38 -7.39
C ARG A 139 -4.53 -9.20 -7.64
N GLU A 140 -4.11 -9.25 -8.89
CA GLU A 140 -2.69 -9.17 -9.23
C GLU A 140 -2.07 -7.81 -8.90
N LEU A 141 -2.74 -6.69 -9.23
CA LEU A 141 -2.14 -5.36 -9.06
C LEU A 141 -2.41 -4.69 -7.70
N VAL A 142 -3.29 -5.25 -6.87
CA VAL A 142 -3.71 -4.63 -5.59
C VAL A 142 -3.52 -5.59 -4.42
N LEU A 143 -3.71 -6.90 -4.61
CA LEU A 143 -3.49 -7.89 -3.55
C LEU A 143 -2.11 -8.54 -3.62
N HIS A 144 -1.61 -8.81 -4.84
CA HIS A 144 -0.33 -9.50 -5.03
C HIS A 144 0.83 -8.58 -5.45
N ASP A 145 0.57 -7.28 -5.66
CA ASP A 145 1.55 -6.27 -6.11
C ASP A 145 2.41 -6.71 -7.31
N ALA A 146 1.82 -7.51 -8.20
CA ALA A 146 2.48 -8.01 -9.39
C ALA A 146 2.89 -6.86 -10.34
N GLU A 147 4.00 -7.05 -11.03
CA GLU A 147 4.56 -6.02 -11.89
C GLU A 147 3.61 -5.76 -13.08
N PRO A 148 3.26 -4.50 -13.39
CA PRO A 148 2.24 -4.20 -14.40
C PRO A 148 2.56 -4.74 -15.80
N ARG A 149 3.82 -4.89 -16.20
CA ARG A 149 4.19 -5.50 -17.48
C ARG A 149 3.99 -7.01 -17.44
N GLU A 150 4.29 -7.68 -16.35
CA GLU A 150 4.03 -9.11 -16.16
C GLU A 150 2.52 -9.42 -16.23
N VAL A 151 1.69 -8.62 -15.55
CA VAL A 151 0.23 -8.77 -15.60
C VAL A 151 -0.32 -8.44 -16.98
N ALA A 152 0.24 -7.41 -17.65
CA ALA A 152 -0.14 -7.06 -19.01
C ALA A 152 0.20 -8.18 -20.00
N LEU A 153 1.36 -8.83 -19.82
CA LEU A 153 1.81 -9.97 -20.62
C LEU A 153 0.91 -11.20 -20.39
N ALA A 154 0.60 -11.51 -19.13
CA ALA A 154 -0.33 -12.60 -18.79
C ALA A 154 -1.73 -12.40 -19.40
N LEU A 155 -2.18 -11.15 -19.52
CA LEU A 155 -3.45 -10.78 -20.13
C LEU A 155 -3.37 -10.46 -21.63
N GLN A 156 -2.20 -10.63 -22.26
CA GLN A 156 -1.92 -10.30 -23.66
C GLN A 156 -2.40 -8.90 -24.06
N VAL A 157 -2.11 -7.90 -23.24
CA VAL A 157 -2.43 -6.48 -23.50
C VAL A 157 -1.26 -5.56 -23.28
N THR A 158 -1.39 -4.33 -23.76
CA THR A 158 -0.47 -3.25 -23.42
C THR A 158 -0.65 -2.81 -21.98
N VAL A 159 0.43 -2.29 -21.38
CA VAL A 159 0.43 -1.72 -20.03
C VAL A 159 -0.56 -0.55 -19.93
N ASP A 160 -0.70 0.26 -20.98
CA ASP A 160 -1.68 1.34 -21.02
C ASP A 160 -3.12 0.83 -20.97
N ASN A 161 -3.41 -0.25 -21.70
CA ASN A 161 -4.72 -0.89 -21.65
C ASN A 161 -4.96 -1.55 -20.27
N LEU A 162 -3.92 -2.10 -19.64
CA LEU A 162 -3.99 -2.63 -18.28
C LEU A 162 -4.39 -1.54 -17.27
N TYR A 163 -3.85 -0.32 -17.36
CA TYR A 163 -4.27 0.80 -16.50
C TYR A 163 -5.73 1.21 -16.74
N ASN A 164 -6.21 1.17 -17.99
CA ASN A 164 -7.61 1.41 -18.30
C ASN A 164 -8.53 0.32 -17.71
N ILE A 165 -8.10 -0.95 -17.78
CA ILE A 165 -8.82 -2.07 -17.16
C ILE A 165 -8.85 -1.89 -15.65
N LYS A 166 -7.71 -1.56 -15.02
CA LYS A 166 -7.61 -1.27 -13.58
C LYS A 166 -8.57 -0.16 -13.17
N LYS A 167 -8.60 0.95 -13.91
CA LYS A 167 -9.51 2.07 -13.63
C LYS A 167 -10.97 1.61 -13.64
N ARG A 168 -11.40 0.91 -14.70
CA ARG A 168 -12.78 0.38 -14.80
C ARG A 168 -13.10 -0.65 -13.72
N ALA A 169 -12.12 -1.47 -13.36
CA ALA A 169 -12.25 -2.47 -12.30
C ALA A 169 -12.53 -1.81 -10.94
N ILE A 170 -11.79 -0.75 -10.60
CA ILE A 170 -11.99 0.03 -9.38
C ILE A 170 -13.38 0.69 -9.40
N GLU A 171 -13.78 1.33 -10.49
CA GLU A 171 -15.12 1.94 -10.61
C GLU A 171 -16.24 0.92 -10.42
N ALA A 172 -16.09 -0.29 -10.96
CA ALA A 172 -17.05 -1.37 -10.80
C ALA A 172 -17.09 -1.90 -9.36
N LEU A 173 -15.93 -2.06 -8.72
CA LEU A 173 -15.84 -2.50 -7.32
C LEU A 173 -16.51 -1.48 -6.38
N THR A 174 -16.25 -0.18 -6.58
CA THR A 174 -16.86 0.89 -5.78
C THR A 174 -18.39 0.89 -5.88
N LYS A 175 -18.94 0.68 -7.09
CA LYS A 175 -20.39 0.58 -7.29
C LYS A 175 -21.00 -0.61 -6.54
N ILE A 176 -20.32 -1.76 -6.53
CA ILE A 176 -20.78 -2.94 -5.80
C ILE A 176 -20.75 -2.69 -4.29
N ALA A 177 -19.68 -2.05 -3.80
CA ALA A 177 -19.55 -1.72 -2.38
C ALA A 177 -20.65 -0.76 -1.90
N ILE A 178 -20.94 0.30 -2.67
CA ILE A 178 -22.02 1.25 -2.36
C ILE A 178 -23.38 0.55 -2.34
N ASN A 179 -23.69 -0.24 -3.37
CA ASN A 179 -24.96 -0.97 -3.44
C ASN A 179 -25.14 -1.95 -2.28
N GLU A 180 -24.04 -2.50 -1.75
CA GLU A 180 -24.11 -3.42 -0.63
C GLU A 180 -24.27 -2.69 0.71
N ALA A 181 -23.58 -1.57 0.90
CA ALA A 181 -23.82 -0.68 2.05
C ALA A 181 -25.29 -0.23 2.13
N GLU A 182 -25.89 0.20 1.01
CA GLU A 182 -27.30 0.60 0.95
C GLU A 182 -28.29 -0.53 1.29
N LYS A 183 -27.94 -1.79 1.01
CA LYS A 183 -28.79 -2.94 1.39
C LYS A 183 -28.75 -3.24 2.87
N TYR A 184 -27.61 -3.00 3.53
CA TYR A 184 -27.50 -3.17 4.98
C TYR A 184 -28.30 -2.09 5.71
N GLU A 185 -28.26 -0.83 5.26
CA GLU A 185 -29.08 0.25 5.82
C GLU A 185 -30.59 -0.06 5.71
N LYS A 186 -31.07 -0.51 4.54
CA LYS A 186 -32.49 -0.88 4.34
C LYS A 186 -32.97 -2.10 5.12
N ARG A 187 -32.06 -2.94 5.63
CA ARG A 187 -32.39 -4.10 6.48
C ARG A 187 -32.40 -3.75 7.97
N SER A 188 -31.73 -2.67 8.39
CA SER A 188 -31.73 -2.20 9.78
C SER A 188 -32.97 -1.40 10.16
N ASP A 189 -33.73 -0.91 9.17
CA ASP A 189 -34.95 -0.11 9.37
C ASP A 189 -36.26 -0.93 9.31
N ARG A 190 -36.20 -2.26 9.48
CA ARG A 190 -37.38 -3.15 9.51
C ARG A 190 -37.48 -3.94 10.80
#